data_AF-A0A6A4V2Y0-F1
#
_entry.id   AF-A0A6A4V2Y0-F1
#
_cell.length_a   1.000
_cell.length_b   1.000
_cell.length_c   1.000
_cell.angle_alpha   90.00
_cell.angle_beta   90.00
_cell.angle_gamma   90.00
#
_symmetry.space_group_name_H-M   'P 1'
#
loop_
_entity.id
_entity.type
_entity.pdbx_description
1 polymer ?
#
loop_
_entity_poly.entity_id
_entity_poly.type
_entity_poly.pdbx_seq_one_letter_code
_entity_poly.pdbx_strand_id
1 'polypeptide(L)'
;MGLGLNSAVGYQRQLRFRRRDGSFSSYGNEDNQGSMWLTAFVVKAFREASQYISIDEEVINKATDWILRLQTNETLCFPRFGEMIHKELKGGTDRGGKAALTAFVMLAVKDIAPEDRLDWGFTCLENSTQLTNKTLYAEVLLAYTYLKMGEYAEGERLVNELMSKAKREGDDILYWEGDRNSLYGGSRAVDVEMTAYMALSLMHISGRGNMEEAARAIRWITTQRNGYGGFVSTQDTIVAVEALSEFAARTFASDLATSVSVTAGGETVQRMVEGDNRLLYQESKVPDLTKRGSTGYELKVCTSFLRNSGAVDRAILDMEMPSGYIPVHSTLRQLRRSSAVRQFNIQEGKVIFTMQKVAEDKTCLEFRIIRENYVEQLKPAIVKVHDFYRPEERSIKEYELTPAA
;
A
#
# COMPACT_ATOMS: atom_id res chain seq x y z
N MET A 1 24.07 3.36 -15.82
CA MET A 1 24.38 4.81 -15.88
C MET A 1 23.16 5.70 -15.54
N GLY A 2 21.94 5.38 -15.97
CA GLY A 2 20.75 6.22 -15.71
C GLY A 2 20.22 6.26 -14.25
N LEU A 3 20.35 5.17 -13.49
CA LEU A 3 19.85 5.11 -12.10
C LEU A 3 20.60 6.08 -11.16
N GLY A 4 21.94 6.11 -11.21
CA GLY A 4 22.74 7.03 -10.37
C GLY A 4 22.48 8.51 -10.68
N LEU A 5 22.24 8.85 -11.95
CA LEU A 5 21.90 10.23 -12.35
C LEU A 5 20.54 10.66 -11.79
N ASN A 6 19.53 9.80 -11.88
CA ASN A 6 18.20 10.06 -11.32
C ASN A 6 18.23 10.17 -9.79
N SER A 7 19.02 9.33 -9.12
CA SER A 7 19.21 9.39 -7.66
C SER A 7 19.90 10.69 -7.23
N ALA A 8 20.92 11.16 -7.95
CA ALA A 8 21.58 12.44 -7.66
C ALA A 8 20.64 13.64 -7.84
N VAL A 9 19.77 13.62 -8.88
CA VAL A 9 18.73 14.64 -9.05
C VAL A 9 17.70 14.58 -7.91
N GLY A 10 17.34 13.38 -7.47
CA GLY A 10 16.47 13.17 -6.30
C GLY A 10 17.05 13.78 -5.02
N TYR A 11 18.33 13.54 -4.76
CA TYR A 11 19.06 14.13 -3.63
C TYR A 11 19.00 15.67 -3.66
N GLN A 12 19.34 16.29 -4.79
CA GLN A 12 19.30 17.76 -4.94
C GLN A 12 17.89 18.34 -4.74
N ARG A 13 16.85 17.62 -5.19
CA ARG A 13 15.46 18.03 -4.93
C ARG A 13 15.10 17.96 -3.44
N GLN A 14 15.56 16.92 -2.73
CA GLN A 14 15.30 16.79 -1.30
C GLN A 14 15.96 17.91 -0.48
N LEU A 15 17.14 18.38 -0.87
CA LEU A 15 17.83 19.48 -0.18
C LEU A 15 17.03 20.79 -0.16
N ARG A 16 16.06 20.98 -1.06
CA ARG A 16 15.16 22.16 -1.04
C ARG A 16 14.26 22.22 0.20
N PHE A 17 14.04 21.08 0.84
CA PHE A 17 13.23 20.93 2.05
C PHE A 17 14.07 21.02 3.34
N ARG A 18 15.39 21.21 3.20
CA ARG A 18 16.31 21.38 4.32
C ARG A 18 16.17 22.76 4.94
N ARG A 19 16.17 22.80 6.26
CA ARG A 19 16.15 24.02 7.07
C ARG A 19 17.55 24.44 7.51
N ARG A 20 17.69 25.70 7.93
CA ARG A 20 18.97 26.28 8.40
C ARG A 20 19.52 25.59 9.65
N ASP A 21 18.65 25.03 10.48
CA ASP A 21 19.01 24.31 11.71
C ASP A 21 19.45 22.86 11.47
N GLY A 22 19.44 22.39 10.21
CA GLY A 22 19.80 21.03 9.80
C GLY A 22 18.61 20.09 9.65
N SER A 23 17.42 20.46 10.11
CA SER A 23 16.22 19.63 10.03
C SER A 23 15.54 19.69 8.65
N PHE A 24 14.58 18.80 8.41
CA PHE A 24 13.75 18.80 7.20
C PHE A 24 12.29 19.05 7.56
N SER A 25 11.58 19.77 6.68
CA SER A 25 10.14 20.03 6.81
C SER A 25 9.46 20.08 5.45
N SER A 26 8.12 20.18 5.40
CA SER A 26 7.37 20.08 4.14
C SER A 26 7.65 21.25 3.20
N TYR A 27 7.98 22.43 3.75
CA TYR A 27 8.33 23.63 2.98
C TYR A 27 9.69 24.23 3.37
N GLY A 28 10.57 23.44 3.98
CA GLY A 28 11.90 23.90 4.40
C GLY A 28 11.82 25.11 5.33
N ASN A 29 12.54 26.19 5.00
CA ASN A 29 12.61 27.37 5.86
C ASN A 29 11.32 28.21 5.93
N GLU A 30 10.30 27.90 5.13
CA GLU A 30 8.99 28.57 5.21
C GLU A 30 8.18 28.06 6.41
N ASP A 31 8.42 26.83 6.87
CA ASP A 31 7.81 26.32 8.08
C ASP A 31 8.41 26.99 9.33
N ASN A 32 7.66 27.04 10.43
CA ASN A 32 8.20 27.56 11.70
C ASN A 32 9.20 26.59 12.35
N GLN A 33 9.09 25.28 12.07
CA GLN A 33 9.89 24.24 12.72
C GLN A 33 10.10 23.00 11.82
N GLY A 34 11.14 22.22 12.12
CA GLY A 34 11.42 20.93 11.47
C GLY A 34 10.46 19.82 11.90
N SER A 35 10.41 18.73 11.12
CA SER A 35 9.67 17.52 11.49
C SER A 35 10.61 16.40 11.92
N MET A 36 10.39 15.85 13.13
CA MET A 36 11.16 14.72 13.66
C MET A 36 11.12 13.52 12.70
N TRP A 37 9.90 13.13 12.32
CA TRP A 37 9.68 11.98 11.44
C TRP A 37 10.33 12.19 10.07
N LEU A 38 10.13 13.35 9.43
CA LEU A 38 10.68 13.60 8.09
C LEU A 38 12.21 13.70 8.12
N THR A 39 12.77 14.34 9.14
CA THR A 39 14.23 14.45 9.29
C THR A 39 14.84 13.06 9.44
N ALA A 40 14.27 12.20 10.28
CA ALA A 40 14.73 10.82 10.43
C ALA A 40 14.57 10.00 9.14
N PHE A 41 13.45 10.14 8.43
CA PHE A 41 13.24 9.47 7.14
C PHE A 41 14.29 9.88 6.10
N VAL A 42 14.63 11.18 6.03
CA VAL A 42 15.69 11.68 5.13
C VAL A 42 17.05 11.14 5.54
N VAL A 43 17.39 11.11 6.84
CA VAL A 43 18.65 10.51 7.33
C VAL A 43 18.75 9.05 6.90
N LYS A 44 17.71 8.23 7.13
CA LYS A 44 17.66 6.83 6.69
C LYS A 44 17.91 6.72 5.18
N ALA A 45 17.14 7.46 4.37
CA ALA A 45 17.22 7.39 2.91
C ALA A 45 18.59 7.84 2.38
N PHE A 46 19.18 8.89 2.95
CA PHE A 46 20.50 9.38 2.55
C PHE A 46 21.63 8.42 2.94
N ARG A 47 21.53 7.75 4.09
CA ARG A 47 22.49 6.72 4.49
C ARG A 47 22.43 5.51 3.56
N GLU A 48 21.25 5.01 3.24
CA GLU A 48 21.09 3.92 2.27
C GLU A 48 21.60 4.32 0.87
N ALA A 49 21.29 5.55 0.43
CA ALA A 49 21.75 6.07 -0.85
C ALA A 49 23.27 6.32 -0.93
N SER A 50 23.93 6.59 0.20
CA SER A 50 25.38 6.87 0.26
C SER A 50 26.25 5.72 -0.25
N GLN A 51 25.71 4.50 -0.29
CA GLN A 51 26.37 3.33 -0.88
C GLN A 51 26.44 3.38 -2.41
N TYR A 52 25.61 4.20 -3.05
CA TYR A 52 25.42 4.21 -4.52
C TYR A 52 25.68 5.58 -5.15
N ILE A 53 25.51 6.68 -4.41
CA ILE A 53 25.77 8.04 -4.86
C ILE A 53 26.54 8.83 -3.80
N SER A 54 27.31 9.83 -4.23
CA SER A 54 27.94 10.75 -3.31
C SER A 54 26.88 11.63 -2.63
N ILE A 55 26.79 11.51 -1.31
CA ILE A 55 25.97 12.34 -0.43
C ILE A 55 26.92 13.13 0.47
N ASP A 56 26.66 14.42 0.67
CA ASP A 56 27.40 15.23 1.63
C ASP A 56 27.09 14.78 3.07
N GLU A 57 28.11 14.25 3.76
CA GLU A 57 27.99 13.77 5.14
C GLU A 57 27.60 14.89 6.11
N GLU A 58 27.95 16.14 5.82
CA GLU A 58 27.58 17.28 6.68
C GLU A 58 26.05 17.46 6.73
N VAL A 59 25.35 17.14 5.64
CA VAL A 59 23.88 17.16 5.60
C VAL A 59 23.30 16.14 6.56
N ILE A 60 23.86 14.93 6.56
CA ILE A 60 23.38 13.84 7.42
C ILE A 60 23.72 14.15 8.87
N ASN A 61 24.97 14.52 9.16
CA ASN A 61 25.43 14.79 10.52
C ASN A 61 24.65 15.93 11.17
N LYS A 62 24.40 17.04 10.46
CA LYS A 62 23.58 18.14 11.00
C LYS A 62 22.13 17.74 11.28
N ALA A 63 21.54 16.90 10.43
CA ALA A 63 20.20 16.37 10.64
C ALA A 63 20.14 15.43 11.85
N THR A 64 21.12 14.54 11.98
CA THR A 64 21.26 13.65 13.14
C THR A 64 21.50 14.43 14.43
N ASP A 65 22.39 15.43 14.43
CA ASP A 65 22.63 16.29 15.59
C ASP A 65 21.36 17.02 16.02
N TRP A 66 20.52 17.44 15.07
CA TRP A 66 19.24 18.06 15.37
C TRP A 66 18.26 17.06 15.98
N ILE A 67 18.16 15.84 15.44
CA ILE A 67 17.33 14.75 16.00
C ILE A 67 17.75 14.45 17.43
N LEU A 68 19.04 14.20 17.64
CA LEU A 68 19.59 13.82 18.93
C LEU A 68 19.36 14.93 19.95
N ARG A 69 19.59 16.20 19.63
CA ARG A 69 19.36 17.33 20.57
C ARG A 69 17.94 17.40 21.14
N LEU A 70 16.94 16.86 20.45
CA LEU A 70 15.55 16.90 20.90
C LEU A 70 15.15 15.73 21.82
N GLN A 71 15.97 14.71 21.96
CA GLN A 71 15.75 13.63 22.93
C GLN A 71 16.25 14.07 24.32
N THR A 72 15.37 14.04 25.32
CA THR A 72 15.71 14.53 26.68
C THR A 72 15.80 13.38 27.67
N ASN A 73 16.57 13.58 28.75
CA ASN A 73 16.67 12.62 29.86
C ASN A 73 15.35 12.47 30.65
N GLU A 74 14.43 13.43 30.53
CA GLU A 74 13.11 13.35 31.16
C GLU A 74 12.15 12.42 30.42
N THR A 75 12.18 12.46 29.09
CA THR A 75 11.21 11.70 28.27
C THR A 75 11.78 10.41 27.73
N LEU A 76 13.10 10.35 27.50
CA LEU A 76 13.88 9.28 26.87
C LEU A 76 13.47 8.95 25.41
N CYS A 77 12.20 9.18 25.07
CA CYS A 77 11.62 9.06 23.74
C CYS A 77 12.00 10.24 22.83
N PHE A 78 12.00 9.98 21.52
CA PHE A 78 12.05 11.08 20.55
C PHE A 78 10.69 11.81 20.52
N PRO A 79 10.66 13.14 20.71
CA PRO A 79 9.41 13.87 20.75
C PRO A 79 8.77 13.95 19.36
N ARG A 80 7.43 13.92 19.34
CA ARG A 80 6.67 14.24 18.13
C ARG A 80 6.76 15.73 17.86
N PHE A 81 7.69 16.11 16.98
CA PHE A 81 8.00 17.48 16.62
C PHE A 81 7.65 17.74 15.14
N GLY A 82 7.09 18.92 14.83
CA GLY A 82 6.71 19.33 13.46
C GLY A 82 5.37 18.80 12.95
N GLU A 83 4.72 19.61 12.11
CA GLU A 83 3.53 19.21 11.36
C GLU A 83 3.91 18.65 9.99
N MET A 84 3.08 17.75 9.47
CA MET A 84 3.23 17.20 8.13
C MET A 84 1.89 17.24 7.42
N ILE A 85 1.93 17.68 6.17
CA ILE A 85 0.74 17.89 5.32
C ILE A 85 0.18 16.55 4.86
N HIS A 86 1.08 15.64 4.46
CA HIS A 86 0.74 14.26 4.08
C HIS A 86 0.98 13.33 5.26
N LYS A 87 -0.01 13.18 6.13
CA LYS A 87 0.06 12.26 7.28
C LYS A 87 0.18 10.80 6.83
N GLU A 88 -0.26 10.50 5.61
CA GLU A 88 -0.15 9.19 4.96
C GLU A 88 1.31 8.78 4.73
N LEU A 89 2.25 9.74 4.65
CA LEU A 89 3.68 9.45 4.55
C LEU A 89 4.23 8.77 5.80
N LYS A 90 3.58 8.92 6.95
CA LYS A 90 4.01 8.33 8.23
C LYS A 90 3.58 6.88 8.42
N GLY A 91 2.74 6.34 7.51
CA GLY A 91 2.22 4.97 7.64
C GLY A 91 1.60 4.71 9.02
N GLY A 92 1.90 3.54 9.60
CA GLY A 92 1.48 3.22 10.96
C GLY A 92 2.19 4.01 12.06
N THR A 93 3.28 4.74 11.79
CA THR A 93 4.06 5.46 12.81
C THR A 93 3.30 6.63 13.45
N ASP A 94 2.43 7.33 12.71
CA ASP A 94 1.55 8.35 13.29
C ASP A 94 0.53 7.74 14.26
N ARG A 95 0.18 6.46 14.05
CA ARG A 95 -0.86 5.71 14.76
C ARG A 95 -0.32 4.88 15.93
N GLY A 96 0.95 4.47 15.86
CA GLY A 96 1.65 3.69 16.90
C GLY A 96 2.21 4.49 18.07
N GLY A 97 1.92 5.80 18.14
CA GLY A 97 2.27 6.66 19.27
C GLY A 97 3.77 6.97 19.41
N LYS A 98 4.18 7.36 20.61
CA LYS A 98 5.58 7.75 20.90
C LYS A 98 6.56 6.59 20.67
N ALA A 99 6.15 5.36 20.98
CA ALA A 99 6.98 4.17 20.78
C ALA A 99 7.33 3.95 19.31
N ALA A 100 6.33 3.99 18.43
CA ALA A 100 6.57 3.77 17.01
C ALA A 100 7.48 4.84 16.39
N LEU A 101 7.30 6.11 16.78
CA LEU A 101 8.19 7.18 16.34
C LEU A 101 9.62 6.96 16.86
N THR A 102 9.79 6.63 18.14
CA THR A 102 11.11 6.36 18.72
C THR A 102 11.80 5.22 17.99
N ALA A 103 11.12 4.09 17.77
CA ALA A 103 11.66 2.93 17.06
C ALA A 103 12.09 3.29 15.62
N PHE A 104 11.24 4.02 14.90
CA PHE A 104 11.56 4.51 13.55
C PHE A 104 12.79 5.44 13.54
N VAL A 105 12.86 6.40 14.47
CA VAL A 105 13.99 7.32 14.58
C VAL A 105 15.27 6.56 14.93
N MET A 106 15.22 5.64 15.89
CA MET A 106 16.34 4.77 16.25
C MET A 106 16.88 4.00 15.03
N LEU A 107 16.00 3.38 14.24
CA LEU A 107 16.41 2.69 13.00
C LEU A 107 17.12 3.61 12.00
N ALA A 108 16.71 4.88 11.91
CA ALA A 108 17.33 5.86 11.02
C ALA A 108 18.71 6.31 11.48
N VAL A 109 18.92 6.46 12.80
CA VAL A 109 20.17 7.00 13.37
C VAL A 109 21.11 5.92 13.91
N LYS A 110 20.74 4.64 13.83
CA LYS A 110 21.47 3.52 14.45
C LYS A 110 22.97 3.48 14.18
N ASP A 111 23.40 3.88 12.98
CA ASP A 111 24.79 3.77 12.54
C ASP A 111 25.61 5.04 12.89
N ILE A 112 25.00 6.05 13.53
CA ILE A 112 25.58 7.37 13.79
C ILE A 112 25.37 7.81 15.25
N ALA A 113 24.22 7.46 15.83
CA ALA A 113 23.86 7.86 17.18
C ALA A 113 24.78 7.20 18.22
N PRO A 114 25.19 7.95 19.26
CA PRO A 114 25.87 7.37 20.41
C PRO A 114 25.01 6.32 21.13
N GLU A 115 25.66 5.32 21.72
CA GLU A 115 25.02 4.17 22.39
C GLU A 115 24.07 4.60 23.51
N ASP A 116 24.44 5.60 24.32
CA ASP A 116 23.59 6.13 25.40
C ASP A 116 22.25 6.69 24.90
N ARG A 117 22.23 7.27 23.69
CA ARG A 117 21.01 7.79 23.05
C ARG A 117 20.11 6.66 22.57
N LEU A 118 20.70 5.55 22.12
CA LEU A 118 19.98 4.35 21.72
C LEU A 118 19.40 3.63 22.95
N ASP A 119 20.15 3.55 24.05
CA ASP A 119 19.69 2.98 25.32
C ASP A 119 18.48 3.71 25.89
N TRP A 120 18.48 5.05 25.83
CA TRP A 120 17.31 5.86 26.18
C TRP A 120 16.11 5.52 25.29
N GLY A 121 16.37 5.31 24.01
CA GLY A 121 15.38 4.86 23.04
C GLY A 121 14.77 3.52 23.44
N PHE A 122 15.58 2.52 23.76
CA PHE A 122 15.10 1.21 24.25
C PHE A 122 14.29 1.33 25.52
N THR A 123 14.78 2.08 26.51
CA THR A 123 14.05 2.33 27.77
C THR A 123 12.68 2.97 27.50
N CYS A 124 12.60 3.93 26.56
CA CYS A 124 11.33 4.51 26.13
C CYS A 124 10.40 3.47 25.50
N LEU A 125 10.92 2.60 24.64
CA LEU A 125 10.14 1.57 23.95
C LEU A 125 9.58 0.57 24.96
N GLU A 126 10.40 0.05 25.86
CA GLU A 126 10.00 -0.88 26.92
C GLU A 126 8.89 -0.28 27.80
N ASN A 127 9.11 0.92 28.33
CA ASN A 127 8.11 1.62 29.15
C ASN A 127 6.79 1.83 28.40
N SER A 128 6.86 2.10 27.09
CA SER A 128 5.68 2.28 26.26
C SER A 128 4.95 0.97 25.96
N THR A 129 5.65 -0.16 25.88
CA THR A 129 5.04 -1.49 25.68
C THR A 129 4.44 -2.11 26.92
N GLN A 130 4.86 -1.67 28.11
CA GLN A 130 4.25 -2.07 29.39
C GLN A 130 2.89 -1.38 29.65
N LEU A 131 2.49 -0.42 28.80
CA LEU A 131 1.19 0.23 28.88
C LEU A 131 0.06 -0.68 28.36
N THR A 132 -1.08 -0.67 29.02
CA THR A 132 -2.25 -1.55 28.77
C THR A 132 -2.90 -1.41 27.39
N ASN A 133 -2.55 -0.38 26.61
CA ASN A 133 -3.11 -0.09 25.27
C ASN A 133 -2.04 -0.18 24.16
N LYS A 134 -1.24 -1.25 24.12
CA LYS A 134 -0.26 -1.47 23.05
C LYS A 134 -0.93 -1.81 21.72
N THR A 135 -0.48 -1.19 20.63
CA THR A 135 -0.95 -1.53 19.28
C THR A 135 -0.08 -2.63 18.68
N LEU A 136 -0.67 -3.55 17.93
CA LEU A 136 0.08 -4.61 17.23
C LEU A 136 1.20 -4.04 16.35
N TYR A 137 0.95 -2.89 15.71
CA TYR A 137 1.95 -2.20 14.89
C TYR A 137 3.19 -1.79 15.69
N ALA A 138 3.01 -1.23 16.89
CA ALA A 138 4.12 -0.82 17.74
C ALA A 138 4.95 -2.03 18.19
N GLU A 139 4.31 -3.17 18.49
CA GLU A 139 5.00 -4.41 18.86
C GLU A 139 5.84 -4.96 17.70
N VAL A 140 5.27 -4.98 16.49
CA VAL A 140 5.97 -5.42 15.27
C VAL A 140 7.21 -4.56 15.01
N LEU A 141 7.06 -3.23 15.08
CA LEU A 141 8.16 -2.32 14.84
C LEU A 141 9.25 -2.43 15.92
N LEU A 142 8.86 -2.69 17.18
CA LEU A 142 9.79 -2.94 18.27
C LEU A 142 10.61 -4.20 18.04
N ALA A 143 9.97 -5.31 17.68
CA ALA A 143 10.66 -6.58 17.40
C ALA A 143 11.69 -6.41 16.27
N TYR A 144 11.30 -5.74 15.18
CA TYR A 144 12.21 -5.43 14.08
C TYR A 144 13.36 -4.51 14.52
N THR A 145 13.08 -3.52 15.39
CA THR A 145 14.10 -2.59 15.90
C THR A 145 15.16 -3.31 16.73
N TYR A 146 14.76 -4.15 17.69
CA TYR A 146 15.72 -4.95 18.47
C TYR A 146 16.62 -5.80 17.57
N LEU A 147 16.03 -6.51 16.61
CA LEU A 147 16.78 -7.30 15.64
C LEU A 147 17.80 -6.47 14.86
N LYS A 148 17.40 -5.30 14.33
CA LYS A 148 18.29 -4.44 13.54
C LYS A 148 19.37 -3.73 14.34
N MET A 149 19.24 -3.70 15.66
CA MET A 149 20.19 -3.14 16.61
C MET A 149 21.13 -4.19 17.21
N GLY A 150 20.95 -5.48 16.90
CA GLY A 150 21.79 -6.57 17.41
C GLY A 150 21.29 -7.23 18.69
N GLU A 151 20.13 -6.81 19.21
CA GLU A 151 19.47 -7.39 20.38
C GLU A 151 18.63 -8.62 20.00
N TYR A 152 19.32 -9.65 19.50
CA TYR A 152 18.69 -10.82 18.87
C TYR A 152 17.77 -11.61 19.81
N ALA A 153 18.16 -11.77 21.08
CA ALA A 153 17.40 -12.58 22.04
C ALA A 153 16.01 -11.97 22.31
N GLU A 154 15.95 -10.66 22.56
CA GLU A 154 14.70 -9.96 22.82
C GLU A 154 13.88 -9.80 21.54
N GLY A 155 14.54 -9.51 20.41
CA GLY A 155 13.90 -9.46 19.10
C GLY A 155 13.21 -10.79 18.73
N GLU A 156 13.90 -11.92 18.90
CA GLU A 156 13.34 -13.25 18.64
C GLU A 156 12.21 -13.60 19.61
N ARG A 157 12.33 -13.25 20.89
CA ARG A 157 11.25 -13.42 21.88
C ARG A 157 9.97 -12.71 21.45
N LEU A 158 10.08 -11.46 21.00
CA LEU A 158 8.95 -10.66 20.53
C LEU A 158 8.37 -11.20 19.22
N VAL A 159 9.22 -11.61 18.26
CA VAL A 159 8.75 -12.26 17.02
C VAL A 159 7.94 -13.51 17.35
N ASN A 160 8.40 -14.35 18.27
CA ASN A 160 7.67 -15.55 18.69
C ASN A 160 6.30 -15.22 19.31
N GLU A 161 6.21 -14.16 20.13
CA GLU A 161 4.91 -13.67 20.64
C GLU A 161 4.01 -13.21 19.47
N LEU A 162 4.57 -12.45 18.52
CA LEU A 162 3.84 -11.91 17.37
C LEU A 162 3.36 -13.00 16.40
N MET A 163 4.07 -14.12 16.29
CA MET A 163 3.63 -15.28 15.49
C MET A 163 2.29 -15.85 15.98
N SER A 164 1.99 -15.76 17.28
CA SER A 164 0.69 -16.18 17.83
C SER A 164 -0.47 -15.26 17.40
N LYS A 165 -0.15 -14.03 16.98
CA LYS A 165 -1.11 -13.01 16.53
C LYS A 165 -1.27 -12.99 15.00
N ALA A 166 -0.54 -13.84 14.28
CA ALA A 166 -0.58 -13.90 12.83
C ALA A 166 -1.90 -14.51 12.32
N LYS A 167 -2.40 -13.99 11.20
CA LYS A 167 -3.50 -14.56 10.42
C LYS A 167 -2.94 -15.53 9.40
N ARG A 168 -3.62 -16.66 9.23
CA ARG A 168 -3.28 -17.71 8.27
C ARG A 168 -4.47 -17.97 7.36
N GLU A 169 -4.23 -18.00 6.05
CA GLU A 169 -5.22 -18.37 5.03
C GLU A 169 -4.70 -19.60 4.28
N GLY A 170 -5.30 -20.76 4.54
CA GLY A 170 -4.74 -22.03 4.07
C GLY A 170 -3.32 -22.27 4.58
N ASP A 171 -2.54 -23.06 3.84
CA ASP A 171 -1.18 -23.43 4.24
C ASP A 171 -0.11 -22.42 3.81
N ASP A 172 -0.42 -21.54 2.85
CA ASP A 172 0.60 -20.78 2.11
C ASP A 172 0.62 -19.28 2.38
N ILE A 173 -0.35 -18.75 3.14
CA ILE A 173 -0.53 -17.32 3.37
C ILE A 173 -0.44 -17.00 4.86
N LEU A 174 0.39 -16.02 5.19
CA LEU A 174 0.62 -15.51 6.54
C LEU A 174 0.62 -13.98 6.52
N TYR A 175 -0.08 -13.32 7.45
CA TYR A 175 -0.06 -11.85 7.54
C TYR A 175 -0.49 -11.34 8.92
N TRP A 176 -0.27 -10.05 9.17
CA TRP A 176 -0.70 -9.36 10.40
C TRP A 176 -1.71 -8.28 10.06
N GLU A 177 -2.82 -8.26 10.79
CA GLU A 177 -3.91 -7.31 10.58
C GLU A 177 -4.11 -6.44 11.82
N GLY A 178 -4.17 -5.12 11.60
CA GLY A 178 -4.46 -4.17 12.67
C GLY A 178 -5.94 -4.18 13.05
N ASP A 179 -6.26 -3.84 14.29
CA ASP A 179 -7.64 -3.80 14.77
C ASP A 179 -8.50 -2.76 14.02
N ARG A 180 -9.30 -3.20 13.04
CA ARG A 180 -10.17 -2.36 12.21
C ARG A 180 -11.14 -1.46 13.02
N ASN A 181 -11.46 -1.82 14.25
CA ASN A 181 -12.42 -1.13 15.11
C ASN A 181 -11.78 -0.11 16.05
N SER A 182 -10.44 -0.11 16.15
CA SER A 182 -9.74 0.89 16.94
C SER A 182 -9.72 2.23 16.19
N LEU A 183 -9.90 3.34 16.91
CA LEU A 183 -9.64 4.71 16.42
C LEU A 183 -8.22 4.86 15.82
N TYR A 184 -7.33 3.93 16.12
CA TYR A 184 -5.95 3.87 15.66
C TYR A 184 -5.67 2.69 14.70
N GLY A 185 -6.65 1.83 14.40
CA GLY A 185 -6.35 0.47 13.93
C GLY A 185 -6.92 0.07 12.56
N GLY A 186 -6.05 -0.62 11.82
CA GLY A 186 -6.36 -1.47 10.68
C GLY A 186 -6.71 -0.76 9.37
N SER A 187 -5.71 -0.36 8.57
CA SER A 187 -5.90 -0.10 7.14
C SER A 187 -5.02 -1.06 6.34
N ARG A 188 -5.41 -1.45 5.11
CA ARG A 188 -4.59 -2.36 4.28
C ARG A 188 -3.12 -1.93 4.16
N ALA A 189 -2.85 -0.62 4.10
CA ALA A 189 -1.47 -0.10 4.14
C ALA A 189 -0.71 -0.53 5.41
N VAL A 190 -1.33 -0.41 6.58
CA VAL A 190 -0.72 -0.79 7.87
C VAL A 190 -0.53 -2.30 7.94
N ASP A 191 -1.45 -3.09 7.38
CA ASP A 191 -1.32 -4.55 7.37
C ASP A 191 -0.15 -5.00 6.47
N VAL A 192 0.01 -4.37 5.29
CA VAL A 192 1.17 -4.54 4.41
C VAL A 192 2.47 -4.16 5.12
N GLU A 193 2.49 -3.00 5.78
CA GLU A 193 3.66 -2.51 6.50
C GLU A 193 4.07 -3.45 7.66
N MET A 194 3.12 -3.88 8.49
CA MET A 194 3.38 -4.82 9.58
C MET A 194 3.86 -6.17 9.06
N THR A 195 3.21 -6.70 8.02
CA THR A 195 3.58 -8.00 7.44
C THR A 195 4.96 -7.93 6.79
N ALA A 196 5.33 -6.80 6.18
CA ALA A 196 6.66 -6.58 5.63
C ALA A 196 7.74 -6.51 6.71
N TYR A 197 7.50 -5.78 7.81
CA TYR A 197 8.41 -5.79 8.96
C TYR A 197 8.55 -7.19 9.58
N MET A 198 7.46 -7.94 9.71
CA MET A 198 7.52 -9.32 10.22
C MET A 198 8.30 -10.24 9.28
N ALA A 199 8.12 -10.12 7.96
CA ALA A 199 8.91 -10.87 6.98
C ALA A 199 10.41 -10.54 7.10
N LEU A 200 10.76 -9.26 7.24
CA LEU A 200 12.14 -8.81 7.48
C LEU A 200 12.70 -9.36 8.80
N SER A 201 11.92 -9.33 9.88
CA SER A 201 12.30 -9.87 11.19
C SER A 201 12.55 -11.38 11.14
N LEU A 202 11.64 -12.14 10.53
CA LEU A 202 11.77 -13.59 10.33
C LEU A 202 13.01 -13.93 9.50
N MET A 203 13.27 -13.16 8.45
CA MET A 203 14.48 -13.31 7.64
C MET A 203 15.76 -12.95 8.41
N HIS A 204 15.70 -12.08 9.41
CA HIS A 204 16.84 -11.71 10.23
C HIS A 204 17.20 -12.78 11.27
N ILE A 205 16.21 -13.56 11.73
CA ILE A 205 16.42 -14.66 12.68
C ILE A 205 16.85 -15.92 11.90
N SER A 206 17.98 -16.50 12.29
CA SER A 206 18.51 -17.70 11.63
C SER A 206 17.58 -18.91 11.83
N GLY A 207 17.18 -19.57 10.75
CA GLY A 207 16.42 -20.82 10.83
C GLY A 207 15.60 -21.11 9.57
N ARG A 208 15.61 -22.36 9.10
CA ARG A 208 14.84 -22.77 7.92
C ARG A 208 13.34 -22.53 8.09
N GLY A 209 12.80 -22.81 9.28
CA GLY A 209 11.38 -22.55 9.59
C GLY A 209 11.00 -21.08 9.50
N ASN A 210 11.86 -20.16 9.97
CA ASN A 210 11.61 -18.72 9.88
C ASN A 210 11.62 -18.25 8.41
N MET A 211 12.50 -18.81 7.59
CA MET A 211 12.53 -18.49 6.16
C MET A 211 11.27 -18.99 5.42
N GLU A 212 10.73 -20.15 5.81
CA GLU A 212 9.45 -20.65 5.29
C GLU A 212 8.27 -19.76 5.70
N GLU A 213 8.19 -19.33 6.96
CA GLU A 213 7.16 -18.39 7.40
C GLU A 213 7.31 -17.01 6.73
N ALA A 214 8.55 -16.54 6.53
CA ALA A 214 8.82 -15.33 5.75
C ALA A 214 8.33 -15.48 4.30
N ALA A 215 8.51 -16.66 3.68
CA ALA A 215 8.00 -16.93 2.34
C ALA A 215 6.47 -16.82 2.27
N ARG A 216 5.75 -17.32 3.28
CA ARG A 216 4.29 -17.18 3.38
C ARG A 216 3.85 -15.72 3.52
N ALA A 217 4.59 -14.93 4.31
CA ALA A 217 4.35 -13.50 4.44
C ALA A 217 4.60 -12.74 3.12
N ILE A 218 5.68 -13.08 2.41
CA ILE A 218 6.03 -12.50 1.11
C ILE A 218 4.98 -12.84 0.04
N ARG A 219 4.43 -14.06 0.05
CA ARG A 219 3.31 -14.43 -0.84
C ARG A 219 2.10 -13.54 -0.60
N TRP A 220 1.72 -13.31 0.66
CA TRP A 220 0.62 -12.40 0.97
C TRP A 220 0.91 -10.97 0.52
N ILE A 221 2.10 -10.42 0.81
CA ILE A 221 2.50 -9.08 0.36
C ILE A 221 2.38 -8.98 -1.17
N THR A 222 2.79 -10.02 -1.90
CA THR A 222 2.71 -10.04 -3.37
C THR A 222 1.27 -9.92 -3.88
N THR A 223 0.28 -10.45 -3.16
CA THR A 223 -1.15 -10.31 -3.54
C THR A 223 -1.69 -8.90 -3.28
N GLN A 224 -1.04 -8.10 -2.45
CA GLN A 224 -1.44 -6.72 -2.15
C GLN A 224 -0.83 -5.68 -3.10
N ARG A 225 0.05 -6.08 -4.02
CA ARG A 225 0.76 -5.18 -4.94
C ARG A 225 -0.15 -4.70 -6.06
N ASN A 226 -0.13 -3.41 -6.35
CA ASN A 226 -0.88 -2.83 -7.47
C ASN A 226 -0.15 -3.04 -8.82
N GLY A 227 -0.86 -2.83 -9.93
CA GLY A 227 -0.32 -3.04 -11.29
C GLY A 227 0.86 -2.12 -11.69
N TYR A 228 1.16 -1.08 -10.92
CA TYR A 228 2.32 -0.20 -11.12
C TYR A 228 3.51 -0.56 -10.23
N GLY A 229 3.38 -1.63 -9.45
CA GLY A 229 4.43 -2.15 -8.60
C GLY A 229 4.54 -1.54 -7.21
N GLY A 230 3.62 -0.64 -6.84
CA GLY A 230 3.50 -0.06 -5.49
C GLY A 230 2.36 -0.66 -4.67
N PHE A 231 2.11 -0.08 -3.49
CA PHE A 231 1.08 -0.50 -2.55
C PHE A 231 0.10 0.65 -2.25
N VAL A 232 -0.55 0.63 -1.09
CA VAL A 232 -1.66 1.54 -0.76
C VAL A 232 -1.15 2.92 -0.33
N SER A 233 0.01 2.99 0.32
CA SER A 233 0.63 4.24 0.80
C SER A 233 2.13 4.32 0.48
N THR A 234 2.86 5.21 1.15
CA THR A 234 4.31 5.34 0.95
C THR A 234 5.12 4.38 1.82
N GLN A 235 4.82 4.27 3.13
CA GLN A 235 5.62 3.42 4.03
C GLN A 235 5.47 1.94 3.73
N ASP A 236 4.24 1.47 3.55
CA ASP A 236 3.95 0.11 3.13
C ASP A 236 4.65 -0.23 1.81
N THR A 237 4.68 0.69 0.85
CA THR A 237 5.42 0.48 -0.40
C THR A 237 6.92 0.34 -0.16
N ILE A 238 7.52 1.22 0.62
CA ILE A 238 8.98 1.19 0.87
C ILE A 238 9.38 -0.10 1.58
N VAL A 239 8.71 -0.43 2.69
CA VAL A 239 9.07 -1.59 3.51
C VAL A 239 8.71 -2.90 2.80
N ALA A 240 7.59 -2.96 2.07
CA ALA A 240 7.24 -4.14 1.29
C ALA A 240 8.23 -4.40 0.14
N VAL A 241 8.67 -3.35 -0.55
CA VAL A 241 9.70 -3.48 -1.61
C VAL A 241 11.04 -3.89 -1.01
N GLU A 242 11.42 -3.36 0.17
CA GLU A 242 12.60 -3.81 0.92
C GLU A 242 12.49 -5.32 1.25
N ALA A 243 11.38 -5.76 1.84
CA ALA A 243 11.14 -7.16 2.19
C ALA A 243 11.18 -8.08 0.96
N LEU A 244 10.52 -7.70 -0.14
CA LEU A 244 10.54 -8.45 -1.39
C LEU A 244 11.95 -8.57 -1.96
N SER A 245 12.74 -7.49 -1.91
CA SER A 245 14.10 -7.46 -2.44
C SER A 245 15.06 -8.30 -1.61
N GLU A 246 14.99 -8.19 -0.27
CA GLU A 246 15.76 -8.99 0.68
C GLU A 246 15.44 -10.48 0.56
N PHE A 247 14.16 -10.83 0.48
CA PHE A 247 13.73 -12.20 0.28
C PHE A 247 14.24 -12.75 -1.05
N ALA A 248 14.08 -11.98 -2.13
CA ALA A 248 14.58 -12.37 -3.44
C ALA A 248 16.11 -12.56 -3.43
N ALA A 249 16.88 -11.70 -2.77
CA ALA A 249 18.34 -11.82 -2.70
C ALA A 249 18.81 -13.11 -1.99
N ARG A 250 18.03 -13.62 -1.02
CA ARG A 250 18.38 -14.82 -0.23
C ARG A 250 17.83 -16.12 -0.82
N THR A 251 16.74 -16.02 -1.59
CA THR A 251 16.07 -17.16 -2.24
C THR A 251 16.38 -17.25 -3.72
N PHE A 252 17.21 -16.35 -4.25
CA PHE A 252 17.55 -16.31 -5.67
C PHE A 252 18.14 -17.64 -6.12
N ALA A 253 17.32 -18.44 -6.81
CA ALA A 253 17.78 -19.53 -7.63
C ALA A 253 18.01 -18.97 -9.04
N SER A 254 19.24 -19.08 -9.53
CA SER A 254 19.52 -18.90 -10.95
C SER A 254 18.69 -19.91 -11.73
N ASP A 255 17.93 -19.44 -12.73
CA ASP A 255 17.34 -20.27 -13.78
C ASP A 255 16.04 -21.00 -13.46
N LEU A 256 15.01 -20.28 -12.98
CA LEU A 256 13.63 -20.71 -13.26
C LEU A 256 13.18 -20.21 -14.63
N ALA A 257 13.60 -20.93 -15.68
CA ALA A 257 12.94 -20.88 -16.98
C ALA A 257 11.50 -21.42 -16.81
N THR A 258 10.55 -20.50 -16.65
CA THR A 258 9.17 -20.84 -16.33
C THR A 258 8.33 -20.73 -17.58
N SER A 259 7.76 -21.85 -18.01
CA SER A 259 6.76 -21.82 -19.07
C SER A 259 5.41 -21.40 -18.50
N VAL A 260 4.93 -20.23 -18.89
CA VAL A 260 3.57 -19.77 -18.64
C VAL A 260 2.71 -20.16 -19.83
N SER A 261 1.78 -21.08 -19.64
CA SER A 261 0.77 -21.45 -20.65
C SER A 261 -0.61 -20.97 -20.22
N VAL A 262 -1.28 -20.22 -21.09
CA VAL A 262 -2.66 -19.81 -20.94
C VAL A 262 -3.47 -20.54 -22.00
N THR A 263 -4.36 -21.44 -21.58
CA THR A 263 -5.26 -22.17 -22.47
C THR A 263 -6.64 -21.56 -22.41
N ALA A 264 -7.19 -21.31 -23.59
CA ALA A 264 -8.48 -20.68 -23.78
C ALA A 264 -9.07 -21.23 -25.07
N GLY A 265 -10.28 -21.78 -25.03
CA GLY A 265 -11.01 -22.16 -26.27
C GLY A 265 -10.42 -23.34 -27.03
N GLY A 266 -9.64 -24.18 -26.37
CA GLY A 266 -8.90 -25.28 -26.99
C GLY A 266 -7.56 -24.87 -27.60
N GLU A 267 -7.22 -23.58 -27.58
CA GLU A 267 -5.93 -23.07 -28.00
C GLU A 267 -5.09 -22.69 -26.78
N THR A 268 -3.81 -23.04 -26.81
CA THR A 268 -2.86 -22.77 -25.73
C THR A 268 -1.82 -21.78 -26.20
N VAL A 269 -1.75 -20.62 -25.55
CA VAL A 269 -0.66 -19.68 -25.71
C VAL A 269 0.37 -19.95 -24.65
N GLN A 270 1.56 -20.38 -25.06
CA GLN A 270 2.67 -20.65 -24.16
C GLN A 270 3.79 -19.61 -24.36
N ARG A 271 4.37 -19.14 -23.26
CA ARG A 271 5.52 -18.23 -23.24
C ARG A 271 6.52 -18.73 -22.22
N MET A 272 7.79 -18.75 -22.60
CA MET A 272 8.86 -19.02 -21.67
C MET A 272 9.32 -17.71 -21.05
N VAL A 273 9.29 -17.65 -19.72
CA VAL A 273 9.83 -16.56 -18.92
C VAL A 273 11.18 -17.02 -18.39
N GLU A 274 12.24 -16.44 -18.90
CA GLU A 274 13.64 -16.74 -18.60
C GLU A 274 14.32 -15.51 -17.99
N GLY A 275 15.58 -15.65 -17.58
CA GLY A 275 16.36 -14.58 -16.96
C GLY A 275 16.34 -13.26 -17.74
N ASP A 276 16.37 -13.33 -19.07
CA ASP A 276 16.51 -12.19 -19.96
C ASP A 276 15.19 -11.43 -20.22
N ASN A 277 14.04 -12.10 -20.10
CA ASN A 277 12.74 -11.50 -20.43
C ASN A 277 11.81 -11.33 -19.21
N ARG A 278 12.22 -11.77 -18.02
CA ARG A 278 11.42 -11.71 -16.78
C ARG A 278 11.00 -10.30 -16.32
N LEU A 279 11.74 -9.26 -16.73
CA LEU A 279 11.44 -7.86 -16.38
C LEU A 279 10.71 -7.11 -17.48
N LEU A 280 10.47 -7.75 -18.63
CA LEU A 280 9.79 -7.14 -19.76
C LEU A 280 8.29 -7.36 -19.61
N TYR A 281 7.52 -6.31 -19.87
CA TYR A 281 6.08 -6.46 -20.06
C TYR A 281 5.83 -7.33 -21.29
N GLN A 282 5.05 -8.40 -21.11
CA GLN A 282 4.71 -9.34 -22.16
C GLN A 282 3.19 -9.43 -22.27
N GLU A 283 2.65 -9.17 -23.45
CA GLU A 283 1.25 -9.34 -23.76
C GLU A 283 1.12 -10.42 -24.83
N SER A 284 0.14 -11.32 -24.69
CA SER A 284 -0.20 -12.27 -25.73
C SER A 284 -1.69 -12.23 -26.02
N LYS A 285 -2.03 -12.15 -27.32
CA LYS A 285 -3.41 -12.28 -27.76
C LYS A 285 -3.84 -13.72 -27.55
N VAL A 286 -4.73 -13.91 -26.59
CA VAL A 286 -5.42 -15.18 -26.36
C VAL A 286 -6.59 -15.23 -27.36
N PRO A 287 -6.91 -16.41 -27.93
CA PRO A 287 -8.05 -16.58 -28.83
C PRO A 287 -9.32 -16.04 -28.20
N ASP A 288 -10.08 -15.34 -29.02
CA ASP A 288 -11.32 -14.72 -28.64
C ASP A 288 -12.38 -15.79 -28.33
N LEU A 289 -12.48 -16.17 -27.05
CA LEU A 289 -13.46 -17.14 -26.56
C LEU A 289 -14.91 -16.68 -26.74
N THR A 290 -15.10 -15.41 -27.10
CA THR A 290 -16.42 -14.89 -27.43
C THR A 290 -16.86 -15.30 -28.84
N LYS A 291 -15.98 -15.92 -29.66
CA LYS A 291 -16.35 -16.54 -30.94
C LYS A 291 -16.93 -17.95 -30.80
N ARG A 292 -17.96 -18.06 -29.96
CA ARG A 292 -19.15 -18.90 -30.20
C ARG A 292 -20.29 -18.30 -29.38
N GLY A 293 -21.05 -17.41 -30.03
CA GLY A 293 -22.29 -16.82 -29.52
C GLY A 293 -22.09 -15.59 -28.63
N SER A 294 -21.72 -14.45 -29.24
CA SER A 294 -21.68 -13.15 -28.56
C SER A 294 -23.10 -12.67 -28.19
N THR A 295 -23.67 -13.25 -27.14
CA THR A 295 -24.81 -12.71 -26.41
C THR A 295 -24.30 -11.57 -25.55
N GLY A 296 -24.41 -10.35 -26.07
CA GLY A 296 -24.13 -9.12 -25.34
C GLY A 296 -25.43 -8.38 -25.07
N TYR A 297 -25.51 -7.74 -23.92
CA TYR A 297 -26.65 -6.91 -23.53
C TYR A 297 -26.25 -5.44 -23.60
N GLU A 298 -27.17 -4.59 -24.02
CA GLU A 298 -27.06 -3.16 -23.81
C GLU A 298 -27.68 -2.83 -22.45
N LEU A 299 -26.86 -2.34 -21.54
CA LEU A 299 -27.32 -1.86 -20.24
C LEU A 299 -27.61 -0.38 -20.32
N LYS A 300 -28.81 0.00 -19.91
CA LYS A 300 -29.22 1.39 -19.68
C LYS A 300 -29.54 1.57 -18.21
N VAL A 301 -28.67 2.30 -17.52
CA VAL A 301 -28.86 2.66 -16.11
C VAL A 301 -29.29 4.13 -16.05
N CYS A 302 -30.29 4.44 -15.24
CA CYS A 302 -30.75 5.81 -15.08
C CYS A 302 -30.86 6.17 -13.61
N THR A 303 -30.38 7.35 -13.27
CA THR A 303 -30.44 7.91 -11.93
C THR A 303 -31.08 9.31 -11.96
N SER A 304 -31.75 9.67 -10.87
CA SER A 304 -32.35 10.99 -10.64
C SER A 304 -32.30 11.27 -9.15
N PHE A 305 -32.08 12.52 -8.76
CA PHE A 305 -32.07 12.90 -7.35
C PHE A 305 -33.39 13.54 -6.94
N LEU A 306 -34.05 12.99 -5.91
CA LEU A 306 -35.40 13.37 -5.48
C LEU A 306 -35.39 14.39 -4.31
N ARG A 307 -34.72 15.52 -4.46
CA ARG A 307 -34.66 16.56 -3.41
C ARG A 307 -35.22 17.88 -3.91
N ASN A 308 -36.16 18.45 -3.16
CA ASN A 308 -36.79 19.78 -3.39
C ASN A 308 -35.80 20.98 -3.35
N SER A 309 -34.49 20.75 -3.29
CA SER A 309 -33.46 21.79 -3.07
C SER A 309 -32.34 21.81 -4.12
N GLY A 310 -32.58 21.25 -5.31
CA GLY A 310 -31.61 21.31 -6.42
C GLY A 310 -30.60 20.16 -6.44
N ALA A 311 -30.00 19.99 -7.62
CA ALA A 311 -29.13 18.90 -8.05
C ALA A 311 -27.97 18.56 -7.10
N VAL A 312 -27.48 17.32 -7.18
CA VAL A 312 -26.23 16.89 -6.52
C VAL A 312 -25.04 17.24 -7.40
N ASP A 313 -24.08 17.96 -6.83
CA ASP A 313 -22.87 18.39 -7.54
C ASP A 313 -21.99 17.21 -7.96
N ARG A 314 -21.88 16.13 -7.17
CA ARG A 314 -21.15 14.91 -7.57
C ARG A 314 -21.76 13.67 -6.94
N ALA A 315 -22.02 12.65 -7.76
CA ALA A 315 -22.50 11.35 -7.31
C ALA A 315 -21.61 10.22 -7.81
N ILE A 316 -21.59 9.12 -7.09
CA ILE A 316 -20.95 7.87 -7.49
C ILE A 316 -22.03 6.86 -7.85
N LEU A 317 -21.89 6.26 -9.03
CA LEU A 317 -22.70 5.13 -9.48
C LEU A 317 -21.79 3.91 -9.57
N ASP A 318 -21.97 2.97 -8.64
CA ASP A 318 -21.27 1.70 -8.55
C ASP A 318 -22.17 0.60 -9.13
N MET A 319 -21.75 0.02 -10.26
CA MET A 319 -22.47 -1.05 -10.93
C MET A 319 -21.67 -2.35 -10.84
N GLU A 320 -22.17 -3.32 -10.09
CA GLU A 320 -21.64 -4.68 -10.10
C GLU A 320 -22.09 -5.39 -11.38
N MET A 321 -21.17 -6.06 -12.08
CA MET A 321 -21.54 -6.85 -13.25
C MET A 321 -22.11 -8.21 -12.80
N PRO A 322 -23.10 -8.76 -13.51
CA PRO A 322 -23.55 -10.12 -13.27
C PRO A 322 -22.40 -11.10 -13.47
N SER A 323 -22.32 -12.14 -12.64
CA SER A 323 -21.25 -13.12 -12.71
C SER A 323 -21.05 -13.64 -14.13
N GLY A 324 -19.81 -13.58 -14.62
CA GLY A 324 -19.45 -13.99 -15.97
C GLY A 324 -19.74 -12.97 -17.07
N TYR A 325 -20.13 -11.72 -16.74
CA TYR A 325 -20.22 -10.63 -17.69
C TYR A 325 -19.18 -9.55 -17.42
N ILE A 326 -18.66 -8.95 -18.49
CA ILE A 326 -17.74 -7.82 -18.43
C ILE A 326 -18.26 -6.65 -19.27
N PRO A 327 -17.94 -5.40 -18.88
CA PRO A 327 -18.30 -4.23 -19.65
C PRO A 327 -17.38 -4.07 -20.87
N VAL A 328 -17.95 -3.66 -22.00
CA VAL A 328 -17.19 -3.36 -23.21
C VAL A 328 -16.54 -1.99 -23.07
N HIS A 329 -15.22 -1.98 -22.84
CA HIS A 329 -14.46 -0.77 -22.53
C HIS A 329 -14.56 0.35 -23.59
N SER A 330 -14.76 0.03 -24.87
CA SER A 330 -14.97 1.04 -25.92
C SER A 330 -16.29 1.81 -25.74
N THR A 331 -17.36 1.15 -25.30
CA THR A 331 -18.66 1.79 -25.05
C THR A 331 -18.61 2.67 -23.80
N LEU A 332 -17.91 2.25 -22.75
CA LEU A 332 -17.66 3.08 -21.56
C LEU A 332 -16.86 4.36 -21.89
N ARG A 333 -15.85 4.27 -22.77
CA ARG A 333 -15.10 5.44 -23.22
C ARG A 333 -15.96 6.46 -23.96
N GLN A 334 -17.02 6.03 -24.64
CA GLN A 334 -17.96 6.96 -25.28
C GLN A 334 -18.75 7.77 -24.25
N LEU A 335 -19.05 7.20 -23.08
CA LEU A 335 -19.74 7.90 -21.98
C LEU A 335 -18.91 9.07 -21.42
N ARG A 336 -17.56 9.02 -21.48
CA ARG A 336 -16.70 10.17 -21.12
C ARG A 336 -16.84 11.36 -22.06
N ARG A 337 -17.37 11.15 -23.27
CA ARG A 337 -17.69 12.25 -24.21
C ARG A 337 -19.03 12.91 -23.88
N SER A 338 -19.87 12.26 -23.07
CA SER A 338 -21.06 12.90 -22.50
C SER A 338 -20.68 13.82 -21.35
N SER A 339 -21.44 14.88 -21.12
CA SER A 339 -21.27 15.78 -19.97
C SER A 339 -21.64 15.13 -18.63
N ALA A 340 -22.23 13.94 -18.63
CA ALA A 340 -22.73 13.27 -17.43
C ALA A 340 -21.62 12.57 -16.62
N VAL A 341 -20.58 12.05 -17.28
CA VAL A 341 -19.53 11.22 -16.64
C VAL A 341 -18.19 11.95 -16.61
N ARG A 342 -17.63 12.15 -15.43
CA ARG A 342 -16.30 12.75 -15.25
C ARG A 342 -15.19 11.73 -15.53
N GLN A 343 -15.34 10.55 -14.94
CA GLN A 343 -14.43 9.43 -15.05
C GLN A 343 -15.16 8.14 -14.70
N PHE A 344 -14.59 7.01 -15.11
CA PHE A 344 -15.01 5.69 -14.68
C PHE A 344 -13.79 4.87 -14.28
N ASN A 345 -14.00 3.90 -13.42
CA ASN A 345 -13.00 2.93 -13.01
C ASN A 345 -13.61 1.52 -13.02
N ILE A 346 -12.80 0.52 -13.35
CA ILE A 346 -13.22 -0.88 -13.33
C ILE A 346 -12.40 -1.58 -12.25
N GLN A 347 -13.07 -2.10 -11.23
CA GLN A 347 -12.43 -2.75 -10.09
C GLN A 347 -13.26 -3.95 -9.66
N GLU A 348 -12.62 -5.11 -9.48
CA GLU A 348 -13.25 -6.30 -8.86
C GLU A 348 -14.62 -6.68 -9.48
N GLY A 349 -14.75 -6.63 -10.82
CA GLY A 349 -16.00 -6.95 -11.51
C GLY A 349 -17.07 -5.87 -11.47
N LYS A 350 -16.72 -4.65 -11.03
CA LYS A 350 -17.62 -3.48 -10.97
C LYS A 350 -17.19 -2.38 -11.92
N VAL A 351 -18.15 -1.56 -12.34
CA VAL A 351 -17.92 -0.30 -13.04
C VAL A 351 -18.38 0.84 -12.14
N ILE A 352 -17.43 1.66 -11.71
CA ILE A 352 -17.67 2.79 -10.83
C ILE A 352 -17.58 4.08 -11.64
N PHE A 353 -18.71 4.76 -11.83
CA PHE A 353 -18.78 6.05 -12.50
C PHE A 353 -18.78 7.19 -11.49
N THR A 354 -17.92 8.19 -11.72
CA THR A 354 -18.02 9.49 -11.05
C THR A 354 -18.81 10.43 -11.95
N MET A 355 -20.02 10.80 -11.53
CA MET A 355 -20.90 11.69 -12.28
C MET A 355 -20.56 13.16 -12.03
N GLN A 356 -20.65 13.99 -13.07
CA GLN A 356 -20.34 15.43 -12.98
C GLN A 356 -21.42 16.24 -12.27
N LYS A 357 -22.67 15.80 -12.40
CA LYS A 357 -23.87 16.35 -11.75
C LYS A 357 -24.99 15.34 -11.93
N VAL A 358 -25.82 15.15 -10.91
CA VAL A 358 -27.09 14.41 -11.05
C VAL A 358 -28.21 15.38 -10.76
N ALA A 359 -28.93 15.74 -11.81
CA ALA A 359 -30.03 16.68 -11.73
C ALA A 359 -31.34 15.97 -11.37
N GLU A 360 -32.40 16.75 -11.19
CA GLU A 360 -33.74 16.25 -10.88
C GLU A 360 -34.32 15.52 -12.12
N ASP A 361 -33.92 15.92 -13.32
CA ASP A 361 -34.16 15.19 -14.55
C ASP A 361 -33.30 13.92 -14.64
N LYS A 362 -33.93 12.87 -15.19
CA LYS A 362 -33.38 11.52 -15.28
C LYS A 362 -32.11 11.51 -16.13
N THR A 363 -30.96 11.26 -15.51
CA THR A 363 -29.68 11.07 -16.20
C THR A 363 -29.43 9.59 -16.47
N CYS A 364 -29.26 9.20 -17.74
CA CYS A 364 -29.04 7.81 -18.14
C CYS A 364 -27.65 7.58 -18.73
N LEU A 365 -27.05 6.44 -18.42
CA LEU A 365 -25.81 5.93 -19.02
C LEU A 365 -26.12 4.64 -19.77
N GLU A 366 -25.61 4.53 -20.99
CA GLU A 366 -25.78 3.35 -21.84
C GLU A 366 -24.43 2.77 -22.21
N PHE A 367 -24.24 1.48 -21.95
CA PHE A 367 -23.02 0.77 -22.32
C PHE A 367 -23.32 -0.71 -22.55
N ARG A 368 -22.43 -1.35 -23.31
CA ARG A 368 -22.59 -2.77 -23.65
C ARG A 368 -21.83 -3.62 -22.65
N ILE A 369 -22.44 -4.74 -22.25
CA ILE A 369 -21.76 -5.83 -21.56
C ILE A 369 -21.75 -7.06 -22.46
N ILE A 370 -20.74 -7.91 -22.29
CA ILE A 370 -20.60 -9.17 -23.00
C ILE A 370 -20.39 -10.28 -21.98
N ARG A 371 -20.89 -11.47 -22.30
CA ARG A 371 -20.63 -12.67 -21.52
C ARG A 371 -19.17 -13.10 -21.74
N GLU A 372 -18.39 -13.07 -20.68
CA GLU A 372 -17.01 -13.58 -20.62
C GLU A 372 -16.99 -15.06 -20.19
N ASN A 373 -17.80 -15.41 -19.19
CA ASN A 373 -17.92 -16.77 -18.66
C ASN A 373 -19.39 -17.18 -18.56
N TYR A 374 -19.69 -18.45 -18.90
CA TYR A 374 -21.03 -18.99 -18.70
C TYR A 374 -21.26 -19.30 -17.23
N VAL A 375 -22.41 -18.88 -16.71
CA VAL A 375 -22.86 -19.14 -15.34
C VAL A 375 -24.27 -19.71 -15.42
N GLU A 376 -24.45 -20.96 -14.97
CA GLU A 376 -25.74 -21.66 -15.04
C GLU A 376 -26.84 -20.98 -14.22
N GLN A 377 -26.48 -20.44 -13.05
CA GLN A 377 -27.41 -19.79 -12.13
C GLN A 377 -26.95 -18.37 -11.85
N LEU A 378 -27.38 -17.42 -12.69
CA LEU A 378 -27.10 -16.00 -12.49
C LEU A 378 -27.86 -15.49 -11.27
N LYS A 379 -27.12 -14.95 -10.30
CA LYS A 379 -27.70 -14.18 -9.20
C LYS A 379 -27.93 -12.73 -9.63
N PRO A 380 -28.87 -12.01 -8.98
CA PRO A 380 -29.03 -10.58 -9.20
C PRO A 380 -27.72 -9.84 -8.92
N ALA A 381 -27.39 -8.89 -9.79
CA ALA A 381 -26.28 -7.97 -9.60
C ALA A 381 -26.77 -6.67 -8.96
N ILE A 382 -25.88 -5.95 -8.30
CA ILE A 382 -26.24 -4.75 -7.54
C ILE A 382 -25.85 -3.48 -8.29
N VAL A 383 -26.73 -2.50 -8.28
CA VAL A 383 -26.43 -1.11 -8.62
C VAL A 383 -26.59 -0.26 -7.37
N LYS A 384 -25.59 0.56 -7.07
CA LYS A 384 -25.57 1.46 -5.93
C LYS A 384 -25.26 2.88 -6.40
N VAL A 385 -26.08 3.82 -5.97
CA VAL A 385 -25.84 5.26 -6.18
C VAL A 385 -25.70 5.91 -4.82
N HIS A 386 -24.71 6.79 -4.66
CA HIS A 386 -24.57 7.58 -3.45
C HIS A 386 -23.97 8.96 -3.75
N ASP A 387 -24.22 9.91 -2.86
CA ASP A 387 -23.57 11.21 -2.90
C ASP A 387 -22.06 11.05 -2.68
N PHE A 388 -21.25 11.86 -3.37
CA PHE A 388 -19.79 11.83 -3.28
C PHE A 388 -19.28 12.32 -1.91
N TYR A 389 -19.93 13.32 -1.33
CA TYR A 389 -19.58 13.94 -0.04
C TYR A 389 -20.30 13.29 1.14
N ARG A 390 -21.44 12.64 0.90
CA ARG A 390 -22.27 11.98 1.92
C ARG A 390 -22.64 10.54 1.54
N PRO A 391 -21.72 9.57 1.66
CA PRO A 391 -21.95 8.18 1.24
C PRO A 391 -23.10 7.46 1.96
N GLU A 392 -23.56 7.98 3.10
CA GLU A 392 -24.75 7.57 3.83
C GLU A 392 -26.05 7.87 3.08
N GLU A 393 -26.07 8.93 2.26
CA GLU A 393 -27.16 9.26 1.34
C GLU A 393 -27.03 8.37 0.10
N ARG A 394 -27.56 7.15 0.18
CA ARG A 394 -27.42 6.11 -0.85
C ARG A 394 -28.72 5.39 -1.21
N SER A 395 -28.77 4.88 -2.43
CA SER A 395 -29.78 3.95 -2.91
C SER A 395 -29.11 2.72 -3.51
N ILE A 396 -29.70 1.55 -3.27
CA ILE A 396 -29.22 0.26 -3.75
C ILE A 396 -30.39 -0.44 -4.43
N LYS A 397 -30.17 -0.99 -5.62
CA LYS A 397 -31.12 -1.85 -6.32
C LYS A 397 -30.42 -3.06 -6.89
N GLU A 398 -31.15 -4.15 -6.97
CA GLU A 398 -30.72 -5.36 -7.67
C GLU A 398 -31.28 -5.36 -9.10
N TYR A 399 -30.54 -5.98 -10.02
CA TYR A 399 -30.96 -6.17 -11.40
C TYR A 399 -30.52 -7.55 -11.90
N GLU A 400 -31.33 -8.14 -12.77
CA GLU A 400 -31.10 -9.47 -13.36
C GLU A 400 -31.06 -9.36 -14.88
N LEU A 401 -30.27 -10.22 -15.51
CA LEU A 401 -30.29 -10.37 -16.97
C LEU A 401 -31.32 -11.44 -17.32
N THR A 402 -32.42 -11.04 -17.92
CA THR A 402 -33.36 -11.98 -18.51
C THR A 402 -32.84 -12.46 -19.87
N PRO A 403 -32.92 -13.76 -20.18
CA PRO A 403 -32.70 -14.25 -21.54
C PRO A 403 -33.68 -13.55 -22.49
N ALA A 404 -33.20 -13.09 -23.64
CA ALA A 404 -34.11 -12.68 -24.72
C ALA A 404 -34.92 -13.92 -25.14
N ALA A 405 -36.25 -13.79 -25.16
CA ALA A 405 -37.17 -14.85 -25.59
C ALA A 405 -36.96 -15.26 -27.05
#